data_AF-A0A1H2W538-F1
#
_entry.id   AF-A0A1H2W538-F1
#
_cell.length_a   1.000
_cell.length_b   1.000
_cell.length_c   1.000
_cell.angle_alpha   90.00
_cell.angle_beta   90.00
_cell.angle_gamma   90.00
#
_symmetry.space_group_name_H-M   'P 1'
#
loop_
_entity.id
_entity.type
_entity.pdbx_description
1 polymer ?
#
loop_
_entity_poly.entity_id
_entity_poly.type
_entity_poly.pdbx_seq_one_letter_code
_entity_poly.pdbx_strand_id
1 'polypeptide(L)'
;MIQRVIALALLAAILGFIVLLASVTFFVRDPLPILGPRAPVQFATQEIEPAMGVQLALDGSYLIEVQVQHPGHDTAPQISLRPTGGAPILLEIQTTGPQSIISAAQLTRPGRWELVLRDATGEPDEVRAFIVQ
;
A
#
# COMPACT_ATOMS: atom_id res chain seq x y z
N MET A 1 14.61 -29.95 45.25
CA MET A 1 13.19 -29.62 44.93
C MET A 1 13.01 -28.15 44.54
N ILE A 2 13.45 -27.21 45.38
CA ILE A 2 13.35 -25.75 45.13
C ILE A 2 13.87 -25.30 43.76
N GLN A 3 15.00 -25.84 43.29
CA GLN A 3 15.57 -25.49 41.98
C GLN A 3 14.65 -25.84 40.80
N ARG A 4 13.86 -26.93 40.90
CA ARG A 4 12.90 -27.32 39.86
C ARG A 4 11.71 -26.36 39.81
N VAL A 5 11.25 -25.90 40.97
CA VAL A 5 10.15 -24.93 41.08
C VAL A 5 10.57 -23.57 40.51
N ILE A 6 11.78 -23.11 40.82
CA ILE A 6 12.34 -21.87 40.27
C ILE A 6 12.46 -21.98 38.75
N ALA A 7 12.98 -23.09 38.22
CA ALA A 7 13.11 -23.29 36.79
C ALA A 7 11.75 -23.26 36.07
N LEU A 8 10.72 -23.88 36.65
CA LEU A 8 9.35 -23.86 36.11
C LEU A 8 8.73 -22.46 36.15
N ALA A 9 8.91 -21.71 37.24
CA ALA A 9 8.41 -20.34 37.35
C ALA A 9 9.08 -19.41 36.33
N LEU A 10 10.40 -19.57 36.13
CA LEU A 10 11.16 -18.77 35.19
C LEU A 10 10.79 -19.11 33.74
N LEU A 11 10.56 -20.40 33.43
CA LEU A 11 10.04 -20.83 32.13
C LEU A 11 8.67 -20.20 31.82
N ALA A 12 7.75 -20.23 32.80
CA ALA A 12 6.43 -19.65 32.64
C ALA A 12 6.49 -18.12 32.42
N ALA A 13 7.38 -17.43 33.15
CA ALA A 13 7.60 -16.00 32.98
C ALA A 13 8.17 -15.66 31.58
N ILE A 14 9.14 -16.44 31.10
CA ILE A 14 9.72 -16.26 29.76
C ILE A 14 8.68 -16.51 28.67
N LEU A 15 7.90 -17.59 28.77
CA LEU A 15 6.82 -17.87 27.82
C LEU A 15 5.79 -16.75 27.79
N GLY A 16 5.36 -16.26 28.95
CA GLY A 16 4.45 -15.11 29.04
C GLY A 16 5.03 -13.85 28.38
N PHE A 17 6.32 -13.59 28.57
CA PHE A 17 7.01 -12.47 27.95
C PHE A 17 7.10 -12.58 26.43
N ILE A 18 7.40 -13.78 25.89
CA ILE A 18 7.43 -14.03 24.45
C ILE A 18 6.06 -13.80 23.82
N VAL A 19 4.98 -14.30 24.45
CA VAL A 19 3.61 -14.07 23.99
C VAL A 19 3.28 -12.58 23.97
N LEU A 20 3.71 -11.83 24.99
CA LEU A 20 3.49 -10.40 25.07
C LEU A 20 4.25 -9.64 23.96
N LEU A 21 5.51 -10.01 23.67
CA LEU A 21 6.27 -9.44 22.57
C LEU A 21 5.65 -9.76 21.19
N ALA A 22 5.17 -11.00 21.00
CA ALA A 22 4.49 -11.40 19.77
C ALA A 22 3.15 -10.67 19.56
N SER A 23 2.50 -10.21 20.65
CA SER A 23 1.31 -9.36 20.54
C SER A 23 1.62 -7.96 19.99
N VAL A 24 2.86 -7.47 20.09
CA VAL A 24 3.24 -6.12 19.63
C VAL A 24 3.42 -6.06 18.12
N THR A 25 3.86 -7.15 17.49
CA THR A 25 4.01 -7.22 16.03
C THR A 25 2.68 -7.10 15.27
N PHE A 26 1.54 -7.37 15.93
CA PHE A 26 0.21 -7.12 15.38
C PHE A 26 -0.15 -5.63 15.22
N PHE A 27 0.58 -4.72 15.88
CA PHE A 27 0.29 -3.28 15.87
C PHE A 27 1.17 -2.46 14.93
N VAL A 28 2.07 -3.08 14.18
CA VAL A 28 2.81 -2.37 13.13
C VAL A 28 1.85 -2.17 11.97
N ARG A 29 1.12 -1.05 11.97
CA ARG A 29 0.54 -0.51 10.74
C ARG A 29 1.67 -0.39 9.73
N ASP A 30 1.47 -0.94 8.54
CA ASP A 30 2.42 -0.77 7.44
C ASP A 30 2.84 0.70 7.37
N PRO A 31 4.15 1.00 7.47
CA PRO A 31 4.60 2.38 7.48
C PRO A 31 4.13 3.05 6.19
N LEU A 32 3.47 4.20 6.32
CA LEU A 32 3.01 4.97 5.17
C LEU A 32 4.21 5.30 4.29
N PRO A 33 4.24 4.83 3.03
CA PRO A 33 5.36 5.09 2.15
C PRO A 33 5.42 6.58 1.82
N ILE A 34 6.63 7.09 1.70
CA ILE A 34 6.91 8.48 1.34
C ILE A 34 7.31 8.50 -0.13
N LEU A 35 6.53 9.21 -0.94
CA LEU A 35 6.76 9.44 -2.35
C LEU A 35 7.48 10.79 -2.51
N GLY A 36 8.65 10.76 -3.13
CA GLY A 36 9.41 11.95 -3.49
C GLY A 36 9.99 11.87 -4.90
N PRO A 37 10.56 12.97 -5.45
CA PRO A 37 10.94 13.08 -6.86
C PRO A 37 11.99 12.08 -7.38
N ARG A 38 12.65 11.35 -6.47
CA ARG A 38 13.70 10.36 -6.77
C ARG A 38 13.51 9.04 -6.01
N ALA A 39 12.36 8.88 -5.36
CA ALA A 39 12.04 7.75 -4.52
C ALA A 39 10.69 7.18 -4.96
N PRO A 40 10.65 6.39 -6.04
CA PRO A 40 9.42 5.73 -6.45
C PRO A 40 8.99 4.73 -5.38
N VAL A 41 7.68 4.57 -5.23
CA VAL A 41 7.07 3.65 -4.28
C VAL A 41 6.44 2.51 -5.05
N GLN A 42 6.71 1.27 -4.63
CA GLN A 42 6.13 0.08 -5.24
C GLN A 42 5.41 -0.76 -4.18
N PHE A 43 4.24 -1.28 -4.53
CA PHE A 43 3.47 -2.20 -3.70
C PHE A 43 2.65 -3.17 -4.56
N ALA A 44 2.16 -4.24 -3.96
CA ALA A 44 1.23 -5.17 -4.57
C ALA A 44 -0.16 -5.01 -3.95
N THR A 45 -1.20 -5.31 -4.74
CA THR A 45 -2.56 -5.40 -4.21
C THR A 45 -2.71 -6.59 -3.27
N GLN A 46 -3.51 -6.43 -2.23
CA GLN A 46 -3.82 -7.47 -1.25
C GLN A 46 -5.31 -7.83 -1.25
N GLU A 47 -6.18 -6.90 -1.68
CA GLU A 47 -7.63 -7.10 -1.68
C GLU A 47 -8.13 -7.53 -3.06
N ILE A 48 -7.36 -7.23 -4.12
CA ILE A 48 -7.70 -7.62 -5.49
C ILE A 48 -6.88 -8.84 -5.91
N GLU A 49 -7.57 -9.91 -6.34
CA GLU A 49 -7.00 -11.12 -6.91
C GLU A 49 -7.34 -11.25 -8.42
N PRO A 50 -6.38 -11.65 -9.29
CA PRO A 50 -4.95 -11.78 -9.03
C PRO A 50 -4.30 -10.47 -8.58
N ALA A 51 -3.25 -10.58 -7.76
CA ALA A 51 -2.55 -9.41 -7.25
C ALA A 51 -1.92 -8.59 -8.39
N MET A 52 -2.15 -7.29 -8.36
CA MET A 52 -1.59 -6.30 -9.27
C MET A 52 -0.36 -5.64 -8.64
N GLY A 53 0.66 -5.37 -9.46
CA GLY A 53 1.80 -4.56 -9.06
C GLY A 53 1.54 -3.09 -9.35
N VAL A 54 1.79 -2.20 -8.40
CA VAL A 54 1.61 -0.76 -8.56
C VAL A 54 2.92 -0.04 -8.24
N GLN A 55 3.31 0.86 -9.13
CA GLN A 55 4.45 1.74 -8.97
C GLN A 55 4.01 3.19 -9.11
N LEU A 56 4.37 4.00 -8.12
CA LEU A 56 4.15 5.44 -8.07
C LEU A 56 5.49 6.14 -8.24
N ALA A 57 5.57 7.07 -9.18
CA ALA A 57 6.72 7.95 -9.35
C ALA A 57 6.24 9.40 -9.35
N LEU A 58 6.95 10.26 -8.63
CA LEU A 58 6.71 11.70 -8.64
C LEU A 58 7.86 12.37 -9.37
N ASP A 59 7.58 13.40 -10.15
CA ASP A 59 8.61 14.24 -10.72
C ASP A 59 8.86 15.50 -9.87
N GLY A 60 9.78 16.38 -10.30
CA GLY A 60 10.05 17.66 -9.63
C GLY A 60 8.95 18.73 -9.82
N SER A 61 7.93 18.45 -10.62
CA SER A 61 6.83 19.37 -10.95
C SER A 61 5.49 19.00 -10.30
N TYR A 62 5.49 18.02 -9.39
CA TYR A 62 4.30 17.42 -8.78
C TYR A 62 3.42 16.60 -9.75
N LEU A 63 3.95 16.25 -10.93
CA LEU A 63 3.33 15.26 -11.79
C LEU A 63 3.62 13.88 -11.20
N ILE A 64 2.55 13.16 -10.87
CA ILE A 64 2.63 11.76 -10.45
C ILE A 64 2.34 10.86 -11.64
N GLU A 65 3.20 9.89 -11.86
CA GLU A 65 3.00 8.77 -12.77
C GLU A 65 2.67 7.52 -11.95
N VAL A 66 1.63 6.82 -12.37
CA VAL A 66 1.13 5.60 -11.78
C VAL A 66 1.17 4.51 -12.83
N GLN A 67 2.04 3.54 -12.61
CA GLN A 67 2.12 2.34 -13.43
C GLN A 67 1.47 1.18 -12.68
N VAL A 68 0.45 0.59 -13.28
CA VAL A 68 -0.22 -0.61 -12.75
C VAL A 68 0.05 -1.77 -13.69
N GLN A 69 0.48 -2.88 -13.14
CA GLN A 69 0.71 -4.17 -13.79
C GLN A 69 -0.38 -5.12 -13.30
N HIS A 70 -1.24 -5.58 -14.20
CA HIS A 70 -2.42 -6.37 -13.85
C HIS A 70 -2.40 -7.73 -14.57
N PRO A 71 -1.42 -8.61 -14.25
CA PRO A 71 -1.32 -9.91 -14.88
C PRO A 71 -2.54 -10.77 -14.55
N GLY A 72 -3.16 -11.36 -15.56
CA GLY A 72 -4.33 -12.22 -15.38
C GLY A 72 -5.67 -11.49 -15.27
N HIS A 73 -5.70 -10.16 -15.44
CA HIS A 73 -6.93 -9.38 -15.60
C HIS A 73 -7.14 -9.05 -17.08
N ASP A 74 -8.32 -9.41 -17.61
CA ASP A 74 -8.69 -9.13 -19.01
C ASP A 74 -9.11 -7.67 -19.23
N THR A 75 -9.48 -6.96 -18.17
CA THR A 75 -9.90 -5.56 -18.23
C THR A 75 -8.99 -4.70 -17.35
N ALA A 76 -8.66 -3.50 -17.82
CA ALA A 76 -7.84 -2.57 -17.07
C ALA A 76 -8.60 -2.05 -15.84
N PRO A 77 -7.94 -1.96 -14.67
CA PRO A 77 -8.57 -1.39 -13.47
C PRO A 77 -8.80 0.11 -13.65
N GLN A 78 -9.82 0.63 -12.97
CA GLN A 78 -10.00 2.06 -12.83
C GLN A 78 -9.07 2.58 -11.73
N ILE A 79 -8.25 3.57 -12.08
CA ILE A 79 -7.28 4.17 -11.17
C ILE A 79 -7.76 5.58 -10.85
N SER A 80 -7.80 5.93 -9.57
CA SER A 80 -8.03 7.30 -9.12
C SER A 80 -7.12 7.66 -7.96
N LEU A 81 -6.79 8.94 -7.86
CA LEU A 81 -6.04 9.50 -6.75
C LEU A 81 -6.94 10.43 -5.97
N ARG A 82 -6.74 10.55 -4.66
CA ARG A 82 -7.39 11.60 -3.87
C ARG A 82 -6.52 12.03 -2.71
N PRO A 83 -6.60 13.29 -2.28
CA PRO A 83 -6.13 13.63 -0.95
C PRO A 83 -6.94 12.83 0.08
N THR A 84 -6.35 12.44 1.22
CA THR A 84 -7.11 11.69 2.25
C THR A 84 -8.37 12.45 2.66
N GLY A 85 -9.53 11.79 2.51
CA GLY A 85 -10.86 12.36 2.77
C GLY A 85 -11.35 13.39 1.74
N GLY A 86 -10.63 13.58 0.62
CA GLY A 86 -10.98 14.49 -0.47
C GLY A 86 -11.72 13.81 -1.62
N ALA A 87 -12.05 14.62 -2.65
CA ALA A 87 -12.64 14.11 -3.88
C ALA A 87 -11.59 13.38 -4.76
N PRO A 88 -11.98 12.31 -5.45
CA PRO A 88 -11.11 11.63 -6.40
C PRO A 88 -10.84 12.48 -7.64
N ILE A 89 -9.59 12.46 -8.08
CA ILE A 89 -9.12 12.92 -9.37
C ILE A 89 -8.89 11.69 -10.26
N LEU A 90 -9.44 11.76 -11.47
CA LEU A 90 -9.18 10.76 -12.50
C LEU A 90 -7.79 11.03 -13.10
N LEU A 91 -7.03 9.97 -13.32
CA LEU A 91 -5.74 10.08 -13.98
C LEU A 91 -5.92 10.06 -15.49
N GLU A 92 -5.08 10.79 -16.19
CA GLU A 92 -4.98 10.73 -17.64
C GLU A 92 -4.19 9.48 -18.03
N ILE A 93 -4.79 8.62 -18.84
CA ILE A 93 -4.14 7.39 -19.31
C ILE A 93 -3.15 7.77 -20.41
N GLN A 94 -1.86 7.57 -20.16
CA GLN A 94 -0.81 7.86 -21.14
C GLN A 94 -0.57 6.68 -22.08
N THR A 95 -0.49 5.46 -21.52
CA THR A 95 -0.23 4.24 -22.28
C THR A 95 -1.06 3.10 -21.69
N THR A 96 -1.68 2.31 -22.56
CA THR A 96 -2.37 1.07 -22.16
C THR A 96 -1.78 -0.10 -22.96
N GLY A 97 -1.32 -1.11 -22.25
CA GLY A 97 -0.94 -2.41 -22.77
C GLY A 97 -1.96 -3.47 -22.33
N PRO A 98 -1.82 -4.71 -22.82
CA PRO A 98 -2.74 -5.79 -22.48
C PRO A 98 -2.69 -6.21 -21.00
N GLN A 99 -1.60 -5.91 -20.27
CA GLN A 99 -1.43 -6.25 -18.84
C GLN A 99 -0.78 -5.12 -18.03
N SER A 100 -0.75 -3.91 -18.60
CA SER A 100 -0.17 -2.76 -17.93
C SER A 100 -0.87 -1.48 -18.35
N ILE A 101 -0.97 -0.55 -17.42
CA ILE A 101 -1.50 0.79 -17.68
C ILE A 101 -0.58 1.81 -17.01
N ILE A 102 -0.25 2.87 -17.73
CA ILE A 102 0.50 4.01 -17.23
C ILE A 102 -0.44 5.21 -17.30
N SER A 103 -0.66 5.82 -16.15
CA SER A 103 -1.53 6.99 -16.01
C SER A 103 -0.78 8.08 -15.26
N ALA A 104 -1.13 9.34 -15.52
CA ALA A 104 -0.52 10.47 -14.83
C ALA A 104 -1.57 11.47 -14.34
N ALA A 105 -1.21 12.20 -13.29
CA ALA A 105 -2.01 13.33 -12.83
C ALA A 105 -1.11 14.42 -12.24
N GLN A 106 -1.59 15.66 -12.28
CA GLN A 106 -0.96 16.75 -11.55
C GLN A 106 -1.47 16.74 -10.11
N LEU A 107 -0.55 16.57 -9.15
CA LEU A 107 -0.89 16.78 -7.75
C LEU A 107 -0.98 18.27 -7.46
N THR A 108 -1.97 18.63 -6.64
CA THR A 108 -2.29 20.02 -6.30
C THR A 108 -1.67 20.49 -4.99
N ARG A 109 -1.15 19.55 -4.18
CA ARG A 109 -0.55 19.83 -2.87
C ARG A 109 0.30 18.67 -2.34
N PRO A 110 1.33 18.94 -1.52
CA PRO A 110 1.99 17.92 -0.71
C PRO A 110 1.06 17.40 0.40
N GLY A 111 1.48 16.33 1.08
CA GLY A 111 0.78 15.75 2.22
C GLY A 111 0.26 14.34 1.98
N ARG A 112 -0.79 13.94 2.69
CA ARG A 112 -1.31 12.57 2.64
C ARG A 112 -2.29 12.37 1.47
N TRP A 113 -2.01 11.37 0.65
CA TRP A 113 -2.78 10.98 -0.52
C TRP A 113 -3.16 9.50 -0.45
N GLU A 114 -4.18 9.15 -1.22
CA GLU A 114 -4.71 7.80 -1.37
C GLU A 114 -4.80 7.46 -2.86
N LEU A 115 -4.25 6.31 -3.22
CA LEU A 115 -4.57 5.62 -4.46
C LEU A 115 -5.79 4.74 -4.21
N VAL A 116 -6.77 4.84 -5.09
CA VAL A 116 -7.94 3.97 -5.11
C VAL A 116 -7.91 3.18 -6.41
N LEU A 117 -7.79 1.88 -6.28
CA LEU A 117 -7.83 0.92 -7.38
C LEU A 117 -9.18 0.22 -7.37
N ARG A 118 -9.84 0.26 -8.51
CA ARG A 118 -11.11 -0.40 -8.76
C ARG A 118 -10.92 -1.47 -9.80
N ASP A 119 -11.21 -2.71 -9.43
CA ASP A 119 -11.37 -3.74 -10.43
C ASP A 119 -12.58 -3.45 -11.34
N ALA A 120 -12.50 -3.87 -12.59
CA ALA A 120 -13.55 -3.72 -13.59
C ALA A 120 -14.86 -4.44 -13.20
N THR A 121 -14.78 -5.41 -12.28
CA THR A 121 -15.92 -6.15 -11.74
C THR A 121 -16.72 -5.37 -10.68
N GLY A 122 -16.16 -4.27 -10.17
CA GLY A 122 -16.88 -3.30 -9.35
C GLY A 122 -16.88 -3.55 -7.84
N GLU A 123 -16.06 -4.46 -7.30
CA GLU A 123 -15.60 -4.55 -5.88
C GLU A 123 -14.62 -5.73 -5.72
N PRO A 124 -13.58 -5.65 -4.86
CA PRO A 124 -13.32 -4.59 -3.87
C PRO A 124 -12.47 -3.41 -4.37
N ASP A 125 -12.76 -2.22 -3.82
CA ASP A 125 -11.92 -1.02 -3.94
C ASP A 125 -10.68 -1.16 -3.04
N GLU A 126 -9.49 -1.37 -3.61
CA GLU A 126 -8.27 -1.33 -2.80
C GLU A 126 -7.81 0.12 -2.62
N VAL A 127 -7.66 0.54 -1.36
CA VAL A 127 -7.18 1.88 -1.00
C VAL A 127 -5.79 1.81 -0.36
N ARG A 128 -4.84 2.55 -0.93
CA ARG A 128 -3.46 2.65 -0.44
C ARG A 128 -3.06 4.09 -0.18
N ALA A 129 -2.75 4.38 1.08
CA ALA A 129 -2.32 5.71 1.50
C ALA A 129 -0.80 5.87 1.39
N PHE A 130 -0.36 7.08 1.05
CA PHE A 130 1.05 7.47 0.95
C PHE A 130 1.21 8.97 1.27
N ILE A 131 2.46 9.41 1.48
CA ILE A 131 2.80 10.81 1.76
C ILE A 131 3.59 11.38 0.58
N VAL A 132 3.17 12.53 0.07
CA VAL A 132 3.85 13.29 -0.99
C VAL A 132 4.66 14.42 -0.35
N GLN A 133 5.94 14.53 -0.70
CA GLN A 133 6.85 15.59 -0.26
C GLN A 133 7.30 16.46 -1.44
#